data_AF-A0A950ES85-F1
#
_entry.id   AF-A0A950ES85-F1
#
_cell.length_a   1.000
_cell.length_b   1.000
_cell.length_c   1.000
_cell.angle_alpha   90.00
_cell.angle_beta   90.00
_cell.angle_gamma   90.00
#
_symmetry.space_group_name_H-M   'P 1'
#
loop_
_entity.id
_entity.type
_entity.pdbx_description
1 polymer ?
#
loop_
_entity_poly.entity_id
_entity_poly.type
_entity_poly.pdbx_seq_one_letter_code
_entity_poly.pdbx_strand_id
1 'polypeptide(L)'
;MSEFDLLSTAADGMSVQRTLLDVAARNVAAAQASTPQHPYPRLVARFASADPADAFLDVPGETEDADDGGARTAFAGTVRSGETADALTEMIAVLDAQRAYEANASVFDVGKKLAERTLDVGRL
;
A
#
# COMPACT_ATOMS: atom_id res chain seq x y z
N MET A 1 22.83 8.93 -1.18
CA MET A 1 21.59 8.38 -0.62
C MET A 1 21.24 9.27 0.56
N SER A 2 20.29 10.18 0.36
CA SER A 2 19.95 11.23 1.32
C SER A 2 19.04 10.69 2.41
N GLU A 3 19.10 11.24 3.63
CA GLU A 3 18.15 10.93 4.72
C GLU A 3 16.69 11.19 4.31
N PHE A 4 16.47 12.15 3.40
CA PHE A 4 15.17 12.44 2.81
C PHE A 4 14.68 11.35 1.83
N ASP A 5 15.58 10.53 1.26
CA ASP A 5 15.20 9.37 0.43
C ASP A 5 14.60 8.25 1.28
N LEU A 6 15.12 8.04 2.50
CA LEU A 6 14.57 7.06 3.44
C LEU A 6 13.18 7.45 3.92
N LEU A 7 12.97 8.74 4.22
CA LEU A 7 11.68 9.27 4.66
C LEU A 7 10.63 9.18 3.55
N SER A 8 10.98 9.57 2.32
CA SER A 8 10.07 9.45 1.17
C SER A 8 9.72 8.00 0.84
N THR A 9 10.68 7.07 0.94
CA THR A 9 10.43 5.64 0.76
C THR A 9 9.53 5.06 1.86
N ALA A 10 9.72 5.48 3.12
CA ALA A 10 8.84 5.07 4.21
C ALA A 10 7.41 5.61 4.04
N ALA A 11 7.27 6.85 3.56
CA ALA A 11 5.97 7.44 3.25
C ALA A 11 5.24 6.67 2.14
N ASP A 12 5.95 6.29 1.08
CA ASP A 12 5.41 5.47 -0.02
C ASP A 12 5.05 4.05 0.45
N GLY A 13 5.88 3.44 1.32
CA GLY A 13 5.55 2.16 1.95
C GLY A 13 4.28 2.22 2.80
N MET A 14 4.03 3.33 3.49
CA MET A 14 2.79 3.53 4.27
C MET A 14 1.55 3.70 3.38
N SER A 15 1.67 4.40 2.25
CA SER A 15 0.55 4.54 1.29
C SER A 15 0.18 3.17 0.71
N VAL A 16 1.17 2.37 0.31
CA VAL A 16 1.00 0.99 -0.15
C VAL A 16 0.32 0.13 0.90
N GLN A 17 0.81 0.14 2.14
CA GLN A 17 0.24 -0.66 3.22
C GLN A 17 -1.20 -0.25 3.57
N ARG A 18 -1.51 1.04 3.49
CA ARG A 18 -2.89 1.53 3.66
C ARG A 18 -3.80 0.98 2.57
N THR A 19 -3.37 1.04 1.31
CA THR A 19 -4.14 0.46 0.21
C THR A 19 -4.31 -1.05 0.35
N LEU A 20 -3.28 -1.77 0.83
CA LEU A 20 -3.39 -3.20 1.13
C LEU A 20 -4.41 -3.49 2.23
N LEU A 21 -4.43 -2.69 3.30
CA LEU A 21 -5.44 -2.77 4.36
C LEU A 21 -6.85 -2.56 3.81
N ASP A 22 -7.03 -1.54 2.96
CA ASP A 22 -8.32 -1.21 2.36
C ASP A 22 -8.84 -2.35 1.46
N VAL A 23 -7.95 -2.95 0.66
CA VAL A 23 -8.30 -4.11 -0.20
C VAL A 23 -8.61 -5.35 0.63
N ALA A 24 -7.82 -5.66 1.66
CA ALA A 24 -8.08 -6.78 2.55
C ALA A 24 -9.40 -6.61 3.31
N ALA A 25 -9.69 -5.40 3.83
CA ALA A 25 -10.95 -5.11 4.50
C ALA A 25 -12.15 -5.26 3.54
N ARG A 26 -12.01 -4.82 2.29
CA ARG A 26 -13.03 -5.02 1.25
C ARG A 26 -13.24 -6.50 0.96
N ASN A 27 -12.17 -7.29 0.89
CA ASN A 27 -12.26 -8.73 0.69
C ASN A 27 -12.97 -9.41 1.87
N VAL A 28 -12.69 -9.04 3.12
CA VAL A 28 -13.40 -9.57 4.30
C VAL A 28 -14.90 -9.31 4.20
N ALA A 29 -15.29 -8.06 3.94
CA ALA A 29 -16.69 -7.68 3.84
C ALA A 29 -17.41 -8.42 2.71
N ALA A 30 -16.77 -8.52 1.55
CA ALA A 30 -17.32 -9.21 0.39
C ALA A 30 -17.34 -10.74 0.56
N ALA A 31 -16.35 -11.33 1.25
CA ALA A 31 -16.33 -12.74 1.60
C ALA A 31 -17.47 -13.11 2.57
N GLN A 32 -17.80 -12.24 3.53
CA GLN A 32 -18.95 -12.43 4.42
C GLN A 32 -20.29 -12.34 3.69
N ALA A 33 -20.38 -11.49 2.67
CA ALA A 33 -21.56 -11.37 1.82
C ALA A 33 -21.63 -12.44 0.70
N SER A 34 -20.57 -13.23 0.53
CA SER A 34 -20.48 -14.24 -0.52
C SER A 34 -21.47 -15.38 -0.27
N THR A 35 -22.15 -15.81 -1.32
CA THR A 35 -23.11 -16.92 -1.27
C THR A 35 -22.71 -18.01 -2.26
N PRO A 36 -23.15 -19.26 -2.11
CA PRO A 36 -22.82 -20.33 -3.06
C PRO A 36 -23.27 -20.02 -4.50
N GLN A 37 -24.30 -19.19 -4.67
CA GLN A 37 -24.82 -18.74 -5.97
C GLN A 37 -24.04 -17.55 -6.53
N HIS A 38 -23.43 -16.74 -5.66
CA HIS A 38 -22.62 -15.57 -6.03
C HIS A 38 -21.27 -15.62 -5.29
N PRO A 39 -20.32 -16.44 -5.77
CA PRO A 39 -18.99 -16.51 -5.19
C PRO A 39 -18.22 -15.22 -5.45
N TYR A 40 -17.59 -14.68 -4.40
CA TYR A 40 -16.73 -13.52 -4.52
C TYR A 40 -15.28 -13.93 -4.86
N PRO A 41 -14.72 -13.48 -6.01
CA PRO A 41 -13.31 -13.69 -6.31
C PRO A 41 -12.46 -12.76 -5.46
N ARG A 42 -11.41 -13.30 -4.83
CA ARG A 42 -10.49 -12.51 -4.02
C ARG A 42 -9.81 -11.44 -4.86
N LEU A 43 -9.77 -10.20 -4.38
CA LEU A 43 -9.02 -9.12 -5.03
C LEU A 43 -7.61 -9.01 -4.45
N VAL A 44 -6.62 -8.81 -5.31
CA VAL A 44 -5.23 -8.56 -4.95
C VAL A 44 -4.85 -7.18 -5.46
N ALA A 45 -4.28 -6.35 -4.59
CA ALA A 45 -3.78 -5.03 -4.97
C ALA A 45 -2.59 -5.18 -5.92
N ARG A 46 -2.60 -4.41 -7.01
CA ARG A 46 -1.49 -4.29 -7.95
C ARG A 46 -0.88 -2.91 -7.78
N PHE A 47 0.45 -2.87 -7.72
CA PHE A 47 1.21 -1.63 -7.71
C PHE A 47 2.12 -1.59 -8.94
N ALA A 48 2.37 -0.40 -9.45
CA ALA A 48 3.29 -0.13 -10.55
C ALA A 48 4.31 0.92 -10.11
N SER A 49 5.52 0.86 -10.68
CA SER A 49 6.52 1.91 -10.50
C SER A 49 6.16 3.14 -11.33
N ALA A 50 6.42 4.32 -10.79
CA ALA A 50 6.14 5.59 -11.45
C ALA A 50 7.18 6.03 -12.52
N ASP A 51 8.18 5.21 -12.85
CA ASP A 51 9.26 5.58 -13.79
C ASP A 51 8.82 5.41 -15.27
N PRO A 52 9.02 6.41 -16.16
CA PRO A 52 8.23 6.57 -17.39
C PRO A 52 8.68 5.71 -18.59
N ALA A 53 9.71 4.87 -18.44
CA ALA A 53 10.09 3.90 -19.47
C ALA A 53 9.16 2.66 -19.50
N ASP A 54 8.43 2.41 -18.41
CA ASP A 54 7.47 1.29 -18.30
C ASP A 54 6.04 1.65 -18.76
N ALA A 55 5.81 2.90 -19.19
CA ALA A 55 4.52 3.40 -19.70
C ALA A 55 4.12 2.84 -21.08
N PHE A 56 4.99 2.10 -21.78
CA PHE A 56 4.73 1.63 -23.15
C PHE A 56 3.76 0.43 -23.25
N LEU A 57 3.34 -0.16 -22.13
CA LEU A 57 2.32 -1.22 -22.08
C LEU A 57 1.05 -0.74 -21.37
N ASP A 58 0.62 0.49 -21.67
CA ASP A 58 -0.65 1.05 -21.21
C ASP A 58 -1.82 0.20 -21.73
N VAL A 59 -2.43 -0.56 -20.82
CA VAL A 59 -3.74 -1.18 -21.01
C VAL A 59 -4.76 -0.12 -20.58
N PRO A 60 -5.60 0.39 -21.50
CA PRO A 60 -6.44 1.55 -21.20
C PRO A 60 -7.53 1.17 -20.21
N GLY A 61 -7.41 1.68 -18.99
CA GLY A 61 -8.38 1.49 -17.91
C GLY A 61 -8.15 2.50 -16.80
N GLU A 62 -8.68 3.71 -17.02
CA GLU A 62 -9.01 4.76 -16.03
C GLU A 62 -8.13 4.80 -14.77
N THR A 63 -7.00 5.50 -14.84
CA THR A 63 -6.32 6.02 -13.65
C THR A 63 -6.89 7.41 -13.34
N GLU A 64 -7.87 7.45 -12.43
CA GLU A 64 -8.30 8.69 -11.79
C GLU A 64 -7.12 9.34 -11.06
N ASP A 65 -7.00 10.65 -11.28
CA ASP A 65 -6.14 11.65 -10.65
C ASP A 65 -5.37 11.19 -9.39
N ALA A 66 -4.14 10.70 -9.62
CA ALA A 66 -3.14 10.60 -8.56
C ALA A 66 -2.46 11.96 -8.40
N ASP A 67 -2.83 12.68 -7.34
CA ASP A 67 -2.11 13.83 -6.81
C ASP A 67 -0.61 13.47 -6.70
N ASP A 68 0.20 14.09 -7.55
CA ASP A 68 1.61 13.78 -7.80
C ASP A 68 2.49 14.24 -6.62
N GLY A 69 2.42 13.45 -5.56
CA GLY A 69 3.25 13.55 -4.37
C GLY A 69 4.46 12.60 -4.42
N GLY A 70 5.17 12.50 -5.55
CA GLY A 70 6.47 11.81 -5.63
C GLY A 70 6.49 10.33 -5.18
N ALA A 71 5.33 9.67 -5.18
CA ALA A 71 5.19 8.26 -4.86
C ALA A 71 5.86 7.43 -5.97
N ARG A 72 6.88 6.65 -5.60
CA ARG A 72 7.59 5.78 -6.55
C ARG A 72 6.77 4.53 -6.86
N THR A 73 5.88 4.14 -5.96
CA THR A 73 4.91 3.07 -6.15
C THR A 73 3.48 3.60 -6.20
N ALA A 74 2.84 3.50 -7.36
CA ALA A 74 1.45 3.88 -7.54
C ALA A 74 0.55 2.65 -7.51
N PHE A 75 -0.64 2.79 -6.92
CA PHE A 75 -1.67 1.75 -6.99
C PHE A 75 -2.23 1.67 -8.41
N ALA A 76 -2.00 0.53 -9.07
CA ALA A 76 -2.40 0.26 -10.44
C ALA A 76 -3.76 -0.47 -10.55
N GLY A 77 -4.49 -0.57 -9.45
CA GLY A 77 -5.80 -1.23 -9.37
C GLY A 77 -5.77 -2.59 -8.68
N THR A 78 -6.89 -3.32 -8.79
CA THR A 78 -7.02 -4.67 -8.22
C THR A 78 -7.16 -5.72 -9.31
N VAL A 79 -6.55 -6.88 -9.10
CA VAL A 79 -6.68 -8.05 -9.98
C VAL A 79 -7.42 -9.15 -9.23
N ARG A 80 -8.27 -9.90 -9.94
CA ARG A 80 -8.96 -11.06 -9.36
C ARG A 80 -7.97 -12.22 -9.25
N SER A 81 -7.80 -12.74 -8.04
CA SER A 81 -7.18 -14.04 -7.83
C SER A 81 -8.10 -15.12 -8.38
N GLY A 82 -7.53 -16.24 -8.85
CA GLY A 82 -8.29 -17.41 -9.29
C GLY A 82 -9.03 -18.14 -8.17
N GLU A 83 -8.88 -17.67 -6.93
CA GLU A 83 -9.42 -18.28 -5.71
C GLU A 83 -10.58 -17.45 -5.14
N THR A 84 -11.55 -18.15 -4.55
CA THR A 84 -12.64 -17.52 -3.81
C THR A 84 -12.12 -16.94 -2.50
N ALA A 85 -12.53 -15.73 -2.14
CA ALA A 85 -12.15 -15.13 -0.86
C ALA A 85 -12.84 -15.87 0.29
N ASP A 86 -12.07 -16.16 1.34
CA ASP A 86 -12.58 -16.69 2.60
C ASP A 86 -12.40 -15.64 3.70
N ALA A 87 -13.45 -15.43 4.51
CA ALA A 87 -13.46 -14.37 5.50
C ALA A 87 -12.37 -14.58 6.57
N LEU A 88 -12.10 -15.82 6.99
CA LEU A 88 -11.05 -16.11 7.98
C LEU A 88 -9.67 -15.77 7.43
N THR A 89 -9.39 -16.20 6.20
CA THR A 89 -8.12 -15.94 5.52
C THR A 89 -7.88 -14.43 5.33
N GLU A 90 -8.91 -13.70 4.92
CA GLU A 90 -8.80 -12.25 4.70
C GLU A 90 -8.72 -11.46 6.02
N MET A 91 -9.31 -11.94 7.12
CA MET A 91 -9.11 -11.33 8.44
C MET A 91 -7.67 -11.49 8.92
N ILE A 92 -7.00 -12.62 8.61
CA ILE A 92 -5.57 -12.77 8.87
C ILE A 92 -4.77 -11.78 8.03
N ALA A 93 -5.13 -11.60 6.75
CA ALA A 93 -4.48 -10.61 5.89
C ALA A 93 -4.61 -9.16 6.43
N VAL A 94 -5.78 -8.81 6.99
CA VAL A 94 -5.96 -7.51 7.67
C VAL A 94 -5.04 -7.39 8.88
N LEU A 95 -4.95 -8.43 9.71
CA LEU A 95 -4.08 -8.41 10.90
C LEU A 95 -2.60 -8.27 10.55
N ASP A 96 -2.14 -9.00 9.53
CA ASP A 96 -0.75 -8.91 9.07
C ASP A 96 -0.44 -7.52 8.50
N ALA A 97 -1.37 -6.95 7.74
CA ALA A 97 -1.23 -5.61 7.21
C ALA A 97 -1.24 -4.54 8.32
N GLN A 98 -2.03 -4.72 9.40
CA GLN A 98 -2.02 -3.84 10.57
C GLN A 98 -0.67 -3.87 11.29
N ARG A 99 -0.14 -5.07 11.54
CA ARG A 99 1.19 -5.24 12.16
C ARG A 99 2.30 -4.61 11.32
N ALA A 100 2.23 -4.77 10.00
CA ALA A 100 3.19 -4.18 9.08
C ALA A 100 3.11 -2.64 9.07
N TYR A 101 1.90 -2.09 9.16
CA TYR A 101 1.68 -0.63 9.29
C TYR A 101 2.26 -0.08 10.61
N GLU A 102 2.00 -0.75 11.73
CA GLU A 102 2.55 -0.36 13.04
C GLU A 102 4.09 -0.38 13.06
N ALA A 103 4.70 -1.42 12.46
CA ALA A 103 6.15 -1.52 12.33
C ALA A 103 6.71 -0.36 11.49
N ASN A 104 6.07 -0.02 10.36
CA ASN A 104 6.52 1.08 9.51
C ASN A 104 6.33 2.46 10.16
N ALA A 105 5.24 2.66 10.91
CA ALA A 105 5.04 3.88 11.68
C ALA A 105 6.17 4.09 12.71
N SER A 106 6.62 3.02 13.37
CA SER A 106 7.77 3.07 14.30
C SER A 106 9.07 3.50 13.60
N VAL A 107 9.34 2.98 12.41
CA VAL A 107 10.52 3.37 11.61
C VAL A 107 10.46 4.84 11.21
N PHE A 108 9.28 5.32 10.80
CA PHE A 108 9.06 6.72 10.45
C PHE A 108 9.32 7.65 11.65
N ASP A 109 8.81 7.29 12.83
CA ASP A 109 9.04 8.03 14.07
C ASP A 109 10.52 8.07 14.47
N VAL A 110 11.26 6.97 14.28
CA VAL A 110 12.72 6.93 14.48
C VAL A 110 13.42 7.86 13.49
N GLY A 111 13.00 7.86 12.23
CA GLY A 111 13.50 8.77 11.20
C GLY A 111 13.30 10.24 11.55
N LYS A 112 12.10 10.60 12.02
CA LYS A 112 11.80 11.96 12.50
C LYS A 112 12.72 12.38 13.64
N LYS A 113 12.91 11.52 14.65
CA LYS A 113 13.81 11.81 15.79
C LYS A 113 15.27 11.97 15.35
N LEU A 114 15.71 11.21 14.34
CA LEU A 114 17.05 11.35 13.77
C LEU A 114 17.18 12.71 13.08
N ALA A 115 16.21 13.07 12.24
CA ALA A 115 16.18 14.35 11.53
C ALA A 115 16.12 15.56 12.47
N GLU A 116 15.35 15.50 13.55
CA GLU A 116 15.31 16.56 14.57
C GLU A 116 16.70 16.74 15.22
N ARG A 117 17.37 15.63 15.57
CA ARG A 117 18.71 15.67 16.16
C ARG A 117 19.77 16.18 15.20
N THR A 118 19.69 15.85 13.91
CA THR A 118 20.65 16.37 12.91
C THR A 118 20.48 17.87 12.71
N LEU A 119 19.22 18.36 12.72
CA LEU A 119 18.93 19.79 12.68
C LEU A 119 19.46 20.52 13.93
N ASP A 120 19.30 19.93 15.12
CA ASP A 120 19.81 20.50 16.37
C ASP A 120 21.36 20.58 16.38
N VAL A 121 22.04 19.57 15.86
CA VAL A 121 23.51 19.54 15.73
C VAL A 121 24.00 20.53 14.67
N GLY A 122 23.29 20.68 13.54
CA GLY A 122 23.64 21.64 12.49
C GLY A 122 23.37 23.11 12.84
N ARG A 123 22.65 23.38 13.94
CA ARG A 123 22.35 24.72 14.44
C ARG A 123 23.40 25.25 15.44
N LEU A 124 24.29 24.39 15.94
CA LEU A 124 25.46 24.71 16.77
C LEU A 124 26.65 25.14 15.90
#